data_AF-A0A7C2PGH7-F1
#
_entry.id   AF-A0A7C2PGH7-F1
#
_cell.length_a   1.000
_cell.length_b   1.000
_cell.length_c   1.000
_cell.angle_alpha   90.00
_cell.angle_beta   90.00
_cell.angle_gamma   90.00
#
_symmetry.space_group_name_H-M   'P 1'
#
loop_
_entity.id
_entity.type
_entity.pdbx_description
1 polymer ?
#
loop_
_entity_poly.entity_id
_entity_poly.type
_entity_poly.pdbx_seq_one_letter_code
_entity_poly.pdbx_strand_id
1 'polypeptide(L)' 'MLGTRLKGSGYQVISAQDGIQAVAMAHKEQPDLIILDVKMPAQDGYAVFENLKMCNSSATRRII' A
#
# COMPACT_ATOMS: atom_id res chain seq x y z
N MET A 1 10.10 -5.23 -10.67
CA MET A 1 11.40 -5.51 -9.99
C MET A 1 11.38 -5.27 -8.48
N LEU A 2 10.70 -4.22 -7.97
CA LEU A 2 10.68 -3.89 -6.54
C LEU A 2 10.16 -5.03 -5.64
N GLY A 3 9.00 -5.61 -5.96
CA GLY A 3 8.41 -6.68 -5.16
C GLY A 3 9.29 -7.94 -5.06
N THR A 4 10.00 -8.32 -6.12
CA THR A 4 10.91 -9.47 -6.12
C THR A 4 12.11 -9.25 -5.21
N ARG A 5 12.66 -8.02 -5.16
CA ARG A 5 13.79 -7.67 -4.28
C ARG A 5 13.41 -7.69 -2.81
N LEU A 6 12.22 -7.18 -2.49
CA LEU A 6 11.69 -7.19 -1.13
C LEU A 6 11.42 -8.62 -0.65
N LYS A 7 10.82 -9.47 -1.50
CA LYS A 7 10.65 -10.91 -1.21
C LYS A 7 11.99 -11.61 -0.98
N GLY A 8 13.00 -11.32 -1.81
CA GLY A 8 14.37 -11.84 -1.66
C GLY A 8 15.08 -11.39 -0.37
N SER A 9 14.61 -10.30 0.24
CA SER A 9 15.13 -9.79 1.52
C SER A 9 14.36 -10.33 2.74
N GLY A 10 13.42 -11.27 2.54
CA GLY A 10 12.63 -11.89 3.60
C GLY A 10 11.32 -11.18 3.95
N TYR A 11 10.92 -10.13 3.23
CA TYR A 11 9.65 -9.45 3.46
C TYR A 11 8.49 -10.19 2.79
N GLN A 12 7.34 -10.22 3.48
CA GLN A 12 6.07 -10.57 2.85
C GLN A 12 5.58 -9.37 2.03
N VAL A 13 5.41 -9.58 0.74
CA VAL A 13 5.02 -8.52 -0.20
C VAL A 13 3.68 -8.89 -0.82
N ILE A 14 2.69 -8.06 -0.54
CA ILE A 14 1.40 -8.02 -1.21
C ILE A 14 1.40 -6.87 -2.22
N SER A 15 0.75 -7.07 -3.37
CA SER A 15 0.72 -6.10 -4.46
C SER A 15 -0.71 -5.81 -4.87
N ALA A 16 -1.07 -4.53 -4.94
CA ALA A 16 -2.34 -4.06 -5.46
C ALA A 16 -2.21 -3.64 -6.93
N GLN A 17 -3.24 -3.93 -7.72
CA GLN A 17 -3.32 -3.53 -9.12
C GLN A 17 -3.97 -2.16 -9.31
N ASP A 18 -4.74 -1.70 -8.33
CA ASP A 18 -5.41 -0.40 -8.33
C ASP A 18 -5.55 0.15 -6.90
N GLY A 19 -6.00 1.40 -6.79
CA GLY A 19 -6.13 2.09 -5.52
C GLY A 19 -7.22 1.55 -4.60
N ILE A 20 -8.33 1.03 -5.15
CA ILE A 20 -9.42 0.43 -4.36
C ILE A 20 -8.93 -0.85 -3.71
N GLN A 21 -8.27 -1.71 -4.49
CA GLN A 21 -7.67 -2.95 -4.02
C GLN A 21 -6.57 -2.66 -2.99
N ALA A 22 -5.78 -1.60 -3.18
CA ALA A 22 -4.75 -1.18 -2.24
C ALA A 22 -5.34 -0.83 -0.87
N VAL A 23 -6.41 -0.03 -0.83
CA VAL A 23 -7.10 0.33 0.43
C VAL A 23 -7.68 -0.92 1.10
N ALA A 24 -8.41 -1.75 0.36
CA ALA A 24 -9.01 -2.97 0.91
C ALA A 24 -7.96 -3.94 1.48
N MET A 25 -6.84 -4.13 0.79
CA MET A 25 -5.76 -5.00 1.27
C MET A 25 -5.01 -4.40 2.45
N ALA A 26 -4.76 -3.09 2.46
CA ALA A 26 -4.14 -2.44 3.61
C ALA A 26 -4.98 -2.59 4.89
N HIS A 27 -6.31 -2.51 4.77
CA HIS A 27 -7.21 -2.77 5.89
C HIS A 27 -7.20 -4.20 6.37
N LYS A 28 -7.20 -5.15 5.44
CA LYS A 28 -7.29 -6.57 5.77
C LYS A 28 -5.98 -7.12 6.33
N GLU A 29 -4.87 -6.82 5.68
CA GLU A 29 -3.57 -7.42 5.97
C GLU A 29 -2.74 -6.59 6.95
N GLN A 30 -3.11 -5.33 7.20
CA GLN A 30 -2.45 -4.40 8.13
C GLN A 30 -0.92 -4.40 8.01
N PRO A 31 -0.38 -4.04 6.82
CA PRO A 31 1.05 -4.07 6.59
C PRO A 31 1.77 -2.98 7.39
N ASP A 32 2.99 -3.30 7.87
CA ASP A 32 3.86 -2.34 8.56
C ASP A 32 4.33 -1.21 7.63
N LEU A 33 4.41 -1.49 6.33
CA LEU A 33 4.94 -0.59 5.30
C LEU A 33 4.07 -0.64 4.03
N ILE A 34 3.64 0.54 3.57
CA ILE A 34 2.99 0.70 2.27
C ILE A 34 3.87 1.57 1.38
N ILE A 35 4.15 1.06 0.17
CA ILE A 35 4.85 1.81 -0.89
C ILE A 35 3.81 2.14 -1.94
N LEU A 36 3.57 3.43 -2.16
CA LEU A 36 2.56 3.88 -3.12
C LEU A 36 3.24 4.55 -4.32
N ASP A 37 2.88 4.12 -5.52
CA ASP A 37 3.32 4.82 -6.72
C ASP A 37 2.35 5.98 -7.02
N VAL A 38 2.88 7.20 -7.07
CA VAL A 38 2.11 8.41 -7.38
C VAL A 38 1.67 8.42 -8.85
N LYS A 39 2.38 7.70 -9.73
CA LYS A 39 2.04 7.56 -11.15
C LYS A 39 1.31 6.25 -11.43
N MET A 40 0.12 6.09 -10.85
CA MET A 40 -0.79 5.02 -11.26
C MET A 40 -1.73 5.49 -12.39
N PRO A 41 -1.92 4.70 -13.46
CA PRO A 41 -3.03 4.90 -14.37
C PRO A 41 -4.35 4.56 -13.66
N ALA A 42 -5.42 5.27 -13.99
CA ALA A 42 -6.82 5.09 -13.55
C ALA A 42 -7.24 5.62 -12.16
N GLN A 43 -6.37 5.71 -11.15
CA GLN A 43 -6.75 6.28 -9.85
C GLN A 43 -5.63 7.10 -9.23
N ASP A 44 -5.98 8.28 -8.72
CA ASP A 44 -5.03 9.21 -8.14
C ASP A 44 -4.41 8.60 -6.87
N GLY A 45 -3.09 8.37 -6.89
CA GLY A 45 -2.36 7.83 -5.73
C GLY A 45 -2.58 8.69 -4.48
N TYR A 46 -2.86 9.99 -4.64
CA TYR A 46 -3.25 10.85 -3.54
C TYR A 46 -4.56 10.44 -2.87
N ALA A 47 -5.58 10.01 -3.62
CA ALA A 47 -6.84 9.57 -3.03
C ALA A 47 -6.66 8.30 -2.18
N VAL A 48 -5.77 7.40 -2.60
CA VAL A 48 -5.40 6.20 -1.82
C VAL A 48 -4.70 6.61 -0.53
N PHE A 49 -3.75 7.53 -0.62
CA PHE A 49 -3.05 8.07 0.54
C PHE A 49 -4.01 8.71 1.54
N GLU A 50 -4.96 9.53 1.09
CA GLU A 50 -5.97 10.14 1.97
C GLU A 50 -6.86 9.10 2.64
N ASN A 51 -7.34 8.10 1.91
CA ASN A 51 -8.16 7.03 2.48
C ASN A 51 -7.39 6.25 3.57
N LEU A 52 -6.14 5.85 3.29
CA LEU A 52 -5.30 5.14 4.25
C LEU A 52 -4.98 5.99 5.49
N LYS A 53 -4.79 7.30 5.31
CA LYS A 53 -4.48 8.23 6.40
C LYS A 53 -5.72 8.57 7.24
N MET A 54 -6.89 8.68 6.63
CA MET A 54 -8.17 8.92 7.32
C MET A 54 -8.59 7.72 8.16
N CYS A 55 -8.30 6.50 7.70
CA CYS A 55 -8.61 5.29 8.45
C CYS A 55 -7.55 4.90 9.49
N ASN A 56 -6.70 5.84 9.92
CA ASN A 56 -5.63 5.61 10.88
C ASN A 56 -6.14 5.41 12.32
N SER A 57 -6.85 4.31 12.54
CA SER A 57 -6.85 3.57 13.80
C SER A 57 -5.75 2.50 13.71
N SER A 58 -4.52 2.89 14.05
CA SER A 58 -3.44 2.02 14.54
C SER A 58 -2.77 0.99 13.59
N ALA A 59 -3.17 0.82 12.33
CA ALA A 59 -2.70 -0.31 11.52
C ALA A 59 -1.46 -0.07 10.63
N THR A 60 -1.15 1.15 10.20
CA THR A 60 -0.02 1.39 9.27
C THR A 60 0.99 2.37 9.85
N ARG A 61 2.21 1.89 10.12
CA ARG A 61 3.27 2.69 10.78
C ARG A 61 3.97 3.65 9.82
N ARG A 62 4.06 3.33 8.53
CA ARG A 62 4.75 4.18 7.54
C ARG A 62 4.18 3.98 6.13
N ILE A 63 3.83 5.10 5.49
CA ILE A 63 3.54 5.18 4.05
C ILE A 63 4.69 5.97 3.42
N ILE A 64 5.31 5.44 2.36
CA ILE A 64 6.43 6.05 1.62
C ILE A 64 6.03 6.25 0.16
#